data_AF-A0A0D2JLW2-F1
#
_entry.id   AF-A0A0D2JLW2-F1
#
_cell.length_a   1.000
_cell.length_b   1.000
_cell.length_c   1.000
_cell.angle_alpha   90.00
_cell.angle_beta   90.00
_cell.angle_gamma   90.00
#
_symmetry.space_group_name_H-M   'P 1'
#
loop_
_entity.id
_entity.type
_entity.pdbx_description
1 polymer ?
#
loop_
_entity_poly.entity_id
_entity_poly.type
_entity_poly.pdbx_seq_one_letter_code
_entity_poly.pdbx_strand_id
1 'polypeptide(L)'
;MWVRAAASTLEQLQEIAARGGGDGDESAEGQLPLKLLAGAPLAAASELMERYDARLGGFGAAPKFPRPSEINALLAAAQQARLSGDASKGEELLGAALHTLRAYAAGGMYDHLGGGFHRYSVDAHLHVPHVSAFSGLGGQAFEKMLYDNPQLVSTYLDAIAADAAAAAPLPAPAGAPAGAPHAGDGPRGGGGGSGAAEWGVFAVRGVLDYLLRDMRHPQGGFFSAE
;
A
#
# COMPACT_ATOMS: atom_id res chain seq x y z
N MET A 1 -5.00 -5.56 7.95
CA MET A 1 -6.34 -5.33 8.54
C MET A 1 -7.23 -4.56 7.56
N TRP A 2 -6.65 -3.63 6.80
CA TRP A 2 -7.35 -2.79 5.84
C TRP A 2 -7.75 -3.56 4.58
N VAL A 3 -6.96 -4.51 4.06
CA VAL A 3 -7.33 -5.32 2.87
C VAL A 3 -8.63 -6.11 3.10
N ARG A 4 -8.82 -6.72 4.27
CA ARG A 4 -10.06 -7.45 4.58
C ARG A 4 -11.24 -6.51 4.83
N ALA A 5 -11.00 -5.39 5.52
CA ALA A 5 -12.02 -4.38 5.77
C ALA A 5 -12.43 -3.64 4.49
N ALA A 6 -11.50 -3.38 3.57
CA ALA A 6 -11.71 -2.71 2.29
C ALA A 6 -12.40 -3.64 1.29
N ALA A 7 -12.09 -4.95 1.27
CA ALA A 7 -12.90 -5.94 0.54
C ALA A 7 -14.36 -5.89 1.00
N SER A 8 -14.57 -6.04 2.31
CA SER A 8 -15.92 -6.00 2.89
C SER A 8 -16.61 -4.67 2.62
N THR A 9 -15.88 -3.55 2.68
CA THR A 9 -16.44 -2.21 2.41
C THR A 9 -16.76 -2.04 0.93
N LEU A 10 -15.90 -2.50 0.03
CA LEU A 10 -16.13 -2.42 -1.41
C LEU A 10 -17.27 -3.34 -1.84
N GLU A 11 -17.31 -4.57 -1.33
CA GLU A 11 -18.43 -5.50 -1.52
C GLU A 11 -19.73 -4.89 -1.00
N GLN A 12 -19.73 -4.29 0.20
CA GLN A 12 -20.88 -3.58 0.74
C GLN A 12 -21.28 -2.38 -0.12
N LEU A 13 -20.33 -1.57 -0.59
CA LEU A 13 -20.60 -0.42 -1.46
C LEU A 13 -21.14 -0.85 -2.83
N GLN A 14 -20.60 -1.93 -3.40
CA GLN A 14 -21.07 -2.52 -4.65
C GLN A 14 -22.46 -3.14 -4.49
N GLU A 15 -22.72 -3.84 -3.39
CA GLU A 15 -24.01 -4.43 -3.07
C GLU A 15 -25.08 -3.37 -2.82
N ILE A 16 -24.75 -2.30 -2.07
CA ILE A 16 -25.65 -1.15 -1.88
C ILE A 16 -25.92 -0.45 -3.22
N ALA A 17 -24.89 -0.26 -4.05
CA ALA A 17 -25.05 0.32 -5.39
C ALA A 17 -25.90 -0.56 -6.33
N ALA A 18 -25.85 -1.89 -6.19
CA ALA A 18 -26.65 -2.84 -6.96
C ALA A 18 -28.12 -2.89 -6.48
N ARG A 19 -28.36 -2.78 -5.17
CA ARG A 19 -29.71 -2.78 -4.57
C ARG A 19 -30.50 -1.49 -4.85
N GLY A 20 -29.83 -0.39 -5.18
CA GLY A 20 -30.48 0.87 -5.55
C GLY A 20 -31.23 0.88 -6.90
N GLY A 21 -31.20 -0.22 -7.67
CA GLY A 21 -31.84 -0.31 -8.99
C GLY A 21 -33.33 -0.71 -9.01
N GLY A 22 -34.05 -0.60 -7.88
CA GLY A 22 -35.46 -0.99 -7.76
C GLY A 22 -36.41 0.21 -7.81
N ASP A 23 -37.30 0.17 -8.81
CA ASP A 23 -38.41 1.08 -9.16
C ASP A 23 -39.00 1.93 -8.00
N GLY A 24 -38.81 3.25 -8.07
CA GLY A 24 -39.32 4.22 -7.09
C GLY A 24 -38.63 5.57 -7.20
N ASP A 25 -39.33 6.54 -7.79
CA ASP A 25 -38.98 7.95 -7.92
C ASP A 25 -38.71 8.61 -6.55
N GLU A 26 -37.43 8.85 -6.22
CA GLU A 26 -36.86 9.93 -5.40
C GLU A 26 -35.45 9.53 -4.90
N SER A 27 -34.43 10.37 -5.17
CA SER A 27 -33.02 10.33 -4.69
C SER A 27 -31.94 9.84 -5.68
N ALA A 28 -31.91 10.40 -6.89
CA ALA A 28 -30.71 10.34 -7.77
C ALA A 28 -29.44 10.91 -7.09
N GLU A 29 -29.57 11.83 -6.13
CA GLU A 29 -28.47 12.44 -5.39
C GLU A 29 -27.74 11.48 -4.43
N GLY A 30 -28.37 10.39 -3.98
CA GLY A 30 -27.79 9.44 -3.02
C GLY A 30 -27.04 8.25 -3.66
N GLN A 31 -27.32 7.94 -4.93
CA GLN A 31 -26.71 6.80 -5.66
C GLN A 31 -25.47 7.17 -6.47
N LEU A 32 -25.38 8.42 -6.95
CA LEU A 32 -24.20 8.97 -7.63
C LEU A 32 -22.93 8.96 -6.73
N PRO A 33 -23.01 9.33 -5.43
CA PRO A 33 -21.84 9.35 -4.55
C PRO A 33 -21.24 7.95 -4.33
N LEU A 34 -22.08 6.92 -4.15
CA LEU A 34 -21.60 5.56 -3.87
C LEU A 34 -20.95 4.91 -5.09
N LYS A 35 -21.51 5.12 -6.30
CA LYS A 35 -20.89 4.64 -7.54
C LYS A 35 -19.56 5.35 -7.83
N LEU A 36 -19.48 6.65 -7.54
CA LEU A 36 -18.23 7.41 -7.64
C LEU A 36 -17.17 6.88 -6.66
N LEU A 37 -17.57 6.63 -5.41
CA LEU A 37 -16.69 6.06 -4.38
C LEU A 37 -16.22 4.64 -4.74
N ALA A 38 -17.07 3.82 -5.36
CA ALA A 38 -16.70 2.49 -5.82
C ALA A 38 -15.64 2.53 -6.93
N GLY A 39 -15.65 3.53 -7.82
CA GLY A 39 -14.63 3.69 -8.87
C GLY A 39 -13.35 4.42 -8.43
N ALA A 40 -13.38 5.09 -7.28
CA ALA A 40 -12.31 5.99 -6.84
C ALA A 40 -10.93 5.32 -6.71
N PRO A 41 -10.78 4.08 -6.18
CA PRO A 41 -9.47 3.45 -6.08
C PRO A 41 -8.83 3.22 -7.46
N LEU A 42 -9.59 2.70 -8.43
CA LEU A 42 -9.08 2.46 -9.79
C LEU A 42 -8.72 3.77 -10.52
N ALA A 43 -9.51 4.83 -10.33
CA ALA A 43 -9.21 6.15 -10.88
C ALA A 43 -7.91 6.72 -10.29
N ALA A 44 -7.78 6.71 -8.95
CA ALA A 44 -6.57 7.17 -8.27
C ALA A 44 -5.33 6.33 -8.66
N ALA A 45 -5.49 5.02 -8.77
CA ALA A 45 -4.43 4.13 -9.21
C ALA A 45 -3.97 4.42 -10.63
N SER A 46 -4.87 4.82 -11.53
CA SER A 46 -4.52 5.17 -12.91
C SER A 46 -3.58 6.39 -12.95
N GLU A 47 -3.91 7.45 -12.22
CA GLU A 47 -3.04 8.65 -12.10
C GLU A 47 -1.71 8.37 -11.38
N LEU A 48 -1.70 7.40 -10.45
CA LEU A 48 -0.47 6.98 -9.79
C LEU A 48 0.43 6.18 -10.73
N MET A 49 -0.15 5.30 -11.54
CA MET A 49 0.60 4.50 -12.51
C MET A 49 1.23 5.33 -13.62
N GLU A 50 0.65 6.48 -13.98
CA GLU A 50 1.30 7.44 -14.90
C GLU A 50 2.59 8.04 -14.34
N ARG A 51 2.70 8.13 -13.01
CA ARG A 51 3.87 8.67 -12.31
C ARG A 51 4.78 7.59 -11.76
N TYR A 52 4.38 6.33 -11.84
CA TYR A 52 5.13 5.22 -11.27
C TYR A 52 6.45 5.00 -11.99
N ASP A 53 7.54 4.93 -11.22
CA ASP A 53 8.86 4.63 -11.74
C ASP A 53 9.08 3.11 -11.73
N ALA A 54 8.82 2.45 -12.86
CA ALA A 54 8.98 1.00 -12.98
C ALA A 54 10.43 0.52 -12.80
N ARG A 55 11.43 1.40 -12.89
CA ARG A 55 12.85 1.05 -12.75
C ARG A 55 13.34 1.15 -11.31
N LEU A 56 12.94 2.20 -10.60
CA LEU A 56 13.46 2.52 -9.26
C LEU A 56 12.42 2.40 -8.15
N GLY A 57 11.14 2.22 -8.50
CA GLY A 57 10.04 2.33 -7.55
C GLY A 57 9.74 3.78 -7.15
N GLY A 58 8.61 3.97 -6.48
CA GLY A 58 8.12 5.28 -6.09
C GLY A 58 7.43 6.00 -7.25
N PHE A 59 7.10 7.28 -7.00
CA PHE A 59 6.31 8.09 -7.91
C PHE A 59 6.98 9.43 -8.21
N GLY A 60 6.89 9.85 -9.47
CA GLY A 60 7.37 11.14 -9.93
C GLY A 60 8.89 11.29 -9.94
N ALA A 61 9.31 12.53 -10.16
CA ALA A 61 10.71 12.93 -10.11
C ALA A 61 11.18 13.18 -8.66
N ALA A 62 12.48 13.41 -8.49
CA ALA A 62 13.03 13.83 -7.21
C ALA A 62 12.51 15.24 -6.81
N PRO A 63 12.30 15.52 -5.50
CA PRO A 63 12.46 14.62 -4.36
C PRO A 63 11.32 13.58 -4.26
N LYS A 64 11.65 12.36 -3.83
CA LYS A 64 10.68 11.25 -3.66
C LYS A 64 10.29 11.08 -2.19
N PHE A 65 9.01 10.83 -1.92
CA PHE A 65 8.45 10.76 -0.56
C PHE A 65 7.86 9.37 -0.26
N PRO A 66 7.99 8.84 0.98
CA PRO A 66 7.37 7.58 1.39
C PRO A 66 5.89 7.78 1.71
N ARG A 67 5.07 8.16 0.71
CA ARG A 67 3.65 8.50 0.89
C ARG A 67 2.78 7.26 1.08
N PRO A 68 2.30 6.96 2.31
CA PRO A 68 1.60 5.71 2.58
C PRO A 68 0.23 5.68 1.88
N SER A 69 -0.43 6.83 1.77
CA SER A 69 -1.74 6.97 1.13
C SER A 69 -1.73 6.59 -0.35
N GLU A 70 -0.68 6.93 -1.09
CA GLU A 70 -0.53 6.58 -2.51
C GLU A 70 -0.39 5.06 -2.68
N ILE A 71 0.38 4.41 -1.81
CA ILE A 71 0.51 2.95 -1.82
C ILE A 71 -0.79 2.27 -1.40
N ASN A 72 -1.48 2.78 -0.38
CA ASN A 72 -2.75 2.24 0.07
C ASN A 72 -3.82 2.31 -1.04
N ALA A 73 -3.81 3.38 -1.86
CA ALA A 73 -4.68 3.48 -3.02
C ALA A 73 -4.38 2.40 -4.07
N LEU A 74 -3.10 2.12 -4.36
CA LEU A 74 -2.72 1.01 -5.25
C LEU A 74 -3.15 -0.35 -4.70
N LEU A 75 -2.97 -0.61 -3.41
CA LEU A 75 -3.37 -1.87 -2.77
C LEU A 75 -4.89 -2.07 -2.83
N ALA A 76 -5.66 -1.01 -2.55
CA ALA A 76 -7.12 -1.05 -2.66
C ALA A 76 -7.59 -1.30 -4.11
N ALA A 77 -6.98 -0.61 -5.07
CA ALA A 77 -7.29 -0.77 -6.49
C ALA A 77 -6.91 -2.16 -7.01
N ALA A 78 -5.77 -2.70 -6.57
CA ALA A 78 -5.33 -4.05 -6.91
C ALA A 78 -6.35 -5.11 -6.45
N GLN A 79 -6.84 -4.95 -5.22
CA GLN A 79 -7.88 -5.82 -4.67
C GLN A 79 -9.19 -5.68 -5.44
N GLN A 80 -9.62 -4.45 -5.71
CA GLN A 80 -10.83 -4.17 -6.48
C GLN A 80 -10.79 -4.82 -7.87
N ALA A 81 -9.68 -4.68 -8.60
CA ALA A 81 -9.51 -5.28 -9.91
C ALA A 81 -9.65 -6.80 -9.85
N ARG A 82 -9.01 -7.45 -8.87
CA ARG A 82 -9.12 -8.90 -8.65
C ARG A 82 -10.54 -9.37 -8.38
N LEU A 83 -11.25 -8.70 -7.47
CA LEU A 83 -12.63 -9.03 -7.13
C LEU A 83 -13.58 -8.83 -8.32
N SER A 84 -13.25 -7.91 -9.22
CA SER A 84 -14.02 -7.64 -10.44
C SER A 84 -13.66 -8.58 -11.61
N GLY A 85 -12.76 -9.54 -11.39
CA GLY A 85 -12.33 -10.51 -12.41
C GLY A 85 -11.16 -10.06 -13.28
N ASP A 86 -10.62 -8.85 -13.10
CA ASP A 86 -9.43 -8.37 -13.80
C ASP A 86 -8.16 -8.69 -12.99
N ALA A 87 -7.83 -9.98 -12.95
CA ALA A 87 -6.67 -10.48 -12.20
C ALA A 87 -5.35 -9.86 -12.70
N SER A 88 -5.21 -9.67 -14.02
CA SER A 88 -4.01 -9.08 -14.62
C SER A 88 -3.78 -7.65 -14.15
N LYS A 89 -4.83 -6.80 -14.13
CA LYS A 89 -4.71 -5.45 -13.60
C LYS A 89 -4.42 -5.46 -12.11
N GLY A 90 -5.05 -6.38 -11.37
CA GLY A 90 -4.78 -6.57 -9.95
C GLY A 90 -3.32 -6.90 -9.64
N GLU A 91 -2.70 -7.77 -10.43
CA GLU A 91 -1.29 -8.13 -10.30
C GLU A 91 -0.35 -6.99 -10.67
N GLU A 92 -0.65 -6.23 -11.72
CA GLU A 92 0.12 -5.04 -12.13
C GLU A 92 0.17 -4.00 -10.97
N LEU A 93 -0.99 -3.66 -10.42
CA LEU A 93 -1.11 -2.65 -9.36
C LEU A 93 -0.45 -3.12 -8.05
N LEU A 94 -0.64 -4.40 -7.68
CA LEU A 94 0.03 -4.99 -6.51
C LEU A 94 1.55 -5.01 -6.71
N GLY A 95 2.02 -5.37 -7.90
CA GLY A 95 3.44 -5.38 -8.25
C GLY A 95 4.08 -3.99 -8.09
N ALA A 96 3.41 -2.94 -8.55
CA ALA A 96 3.88 -1.56 -8.40
C ALA A 96 3.97 -1.12 -6.93
N ALA A 97 2.97 -1.48 -6.12
CA ALA A 97 2.98 -1.21 -4.68
C ALA A 97 4.13 -1.94 -3.96
N LEU A 98 4.29 -3.24 -4.21
CA LEU A 98 5.34 -4.06 -3.60
C LEU A 98 6.73 -3.61 -4.03
N HIS A 99 6.94 -3.33 -5.31
CA HIS A 99 8.21 -2.83 -5.82
C HIS A 99 8.58 -1.50 -5.15
N THR A 100 7.63 -0.57 -5.06
CA THR A 100 7.86 0.72 -4.42
C THR A 100 8.22 0.60 -2.95
N LEU A 101 7.48 -0.20 -2.18
CA LEU A 101 7.80 -0.40 -0.76
C LEU A 101 9.15 -1.10 -0.57
N ARG A 102 9.49 -2.08 -1.41
CA ARG A 102 10.83 -2.71 -1.40
C ARG A 102 11.94 -1.70 -1.67
N ALA A 103 11.74 -0.81 -2.66
CA ALA A 103 12.69 0.24 -2.99
C ALA A 103 12.86 1.25 -1.84
N TYR A 104 11.76 1.66 -1.19
CA TYR A 104 11.83 2.54 -0.01
C TYR A 104 12.59 1.90 1.15
N ALA A 105 12.33 0.62 1.46
CA ALA A 105 13.01 -0.10 2.54
C ALA A 105 14.49 -0.39 2.24
N ALA A 106 14.85 -0.61 0.98
CA ALA A 106 16.22 -0.91 0.56
C ALA A 106 17.09 0.35 0.37
N GLY A 107 16.47 1.49 0.05
CA GLY A 107 17.15 2.76 -0.18
C GLY A 107 17.56 3.47 1.12
N GLY A 108 18.21 4.63 0.96
CA GLY A 108 18.58 5.51 2.06
C GLY A 108 17.41 6.34 2.61
N MET A 109 16.20 6.16 2.07
CA MET A 109 14.97 6.70 2.68
C MET A 109 14.62 6.01 4.00
N TYR A 110 14.99 4.74 4.16
CA TYR A 110 14.92 4.03 5.41
C TYR A 110 16.22 4.22 6.21
N ASP A 111 16.10 4.55 7.49
CA ASP A 111 17.25 4.62 8.38
C ASP A 111 17.66 3.21 8.82
N HIS A 112 18.66 2.65 8.15
CA HIS A 112 19.16 1.30 8.42
C HIS A 112 19.87 1.17 9.79
N LEU A 113 20.23 2.28 10.44
CA LEU A 113 20.91 2.27 11.73
C LEU A 113 19.93 2.48 12.89
N GLY A 114 19.07 3.49 12.76
CA GLY A 114 18.12 3.90 13.80
C GLY A 114 16.71 3.34 13.62
N GLY A 115 16.35 2.83 12.43
CA GLY A 115 14.99 2.47 12.08
C GLY A 115 14.10 3.68 11.77
N GLY A 116 12.97 3.45 11.10
CA GLY A 116 12.08 4.51 10.65
C GLY A 116 12.45 5.08 9.28
N PHE A 117 11.52 5.81 8.67
CA PHE A 117 11.69 6.46 7.37
C PHE A 117 11.94 7.96 7.54
N HIS A 118 12.91 8.45 6.77
CA HIS A 118 13.14 9.87 6.56
C HIS A 118 12.00 10.48 5.75
N ARG A 119 11.82 11.80 5.89
CA ARG A 119 10.70 12.52 5.28
C ARG A 119 10.67 12.41 3.75
N TYR A 120 11.83 12.43 3.10
CA TYR A 120 11.98 12.22 1.66
C TYR A 120 13.42 11.88 1.27
N SER A 121 13.59 11.37 0.06
CA SER A 121 14.88 11.29 -0.64
C SER A 121 15.02 12.50 -1.56
N VAL A 122 16.18 13.16 -1.53
CA VAL A 122 16.47 14.31 -2.41
C VAL A 122 16.80 13.87 -3.84
N ASP A 123 17.10 12.60 -4.06
CA ASP A 123 17.41 12.04 -5.37
C ASP A 123 16.42 10.94 -5.81
N ALA A 124 16.41 10.67 -7.12
CA ALA A 124 15.45 9.75 -7.75
C ALA A 124 15.71 8.26 -7.47
N HIS A 125 16.94 7.89 -7.11
CA HIS A 125 17.36 6.53 -6.77
C HIS A 125 17.05 6.17 -5.31
N LEU A 126 16.42 7.07 -4.55
CA LEU A 126 16.02 6.83 -3.16
C LEU A 126 17.22 6.64 -2.21
N HIS A 127 18.40 7.16 -2.57
CA HIS A 127 19.65 6.89 -1.86
C HIS A 127 19.97 7.95 -0.81
N VAL A 128 19.69 9.22 -1.09
CA VAL A 128 20.13 10.34 -0.26
C VAL A 128 18.91 10.88 0.51
N PRO A 129 18.81 10.64 1.84
CA PRO A 129 17.72 11.17 2.63
C PRO A 129 17.81 12.68 2.80
N HIS A 130 16.66 13.30 3.07
CA HIS A 130 16.60 14.68 3.51
C HIS A 130 17.32 14.88 4.84
N VAL A 131 18.17 15.90 4.89
CA VAL A 131 18.89 16.33 6.08
C VAL A 131 18.43 17.73 6.43
N SER A 132 17.94 17.92 7.65
CA SER A 132 17.61 19.24 8.18
C SER A 132 18.83 19.79 8.92
N ALA A 133 19.20 21.03 8.62
CA ALA A 133 20.18 21.76 9.40
C ALA A 133 19.55 22.17 10.73
N PHE A 134 20.10 21.71 11.86
CA PHE A 134 19.63 22.16 13.16
C PHE A 134 20.04 23.63 13.34
N SER A 135 19.06 24.50 13.52
CA SER A 135 19.32 25.91 13.86
C SER A 135 19.96 25.96 15.26
N GLY A 136 21.28 26.13 15.32
CA GLY A 136 21.98 26.58 16.53
C GLY A 136 23.08 25.68 17.12
N LEU A 137 23.20 24.41 16.72
CA LEU A 137 24.21 23.49 17.33
C LEU A 137 25.18 22.83 16.35
N GLY A 138 25.18 23.22 15.08
CA GLY A 138 26.12 22.67 14.08
C GLY A 138 25.92 21.18 13.77
N GLY A 139 24.88 20.56 14.34
CA GLY A 139 24.46 19.20 14.03
C GLY A 139 23.58 19.14 12.79
N GLN A 140 23.73 18.07 12.01
CA GLN A 140 22.82 17.69 10.94
C GLN A 140 21.89 16.61 11.49
N ALA A 141 20.58 16.82 11.45
CA ALA A 141 19.60 15.83 11.89
C ALA A 141 18.79 15.34 10.68
N PHE A 142 18.66 14.03 10.55
CA PHE A 142 17.77 13.48 9.53
C PHE A 142 16.32 13.62 9.98
N GLU A 143 15.51 14.35 9.21
CA GLU A 143 14.12 14.62 9.54
C GLU A 143 13.26 13.36 9.31
N LYS A 144 12.54 12.92 10.35
CA LYS A 144 11.58 11.81 10.31
C LYS A 144 10.25 12.30 10.87
N MET A 145 9.16 12.11 10.12
CA MET A 145 7.85 12.60 10.54
C MET A 145 7.08 11.54 11.31
N LEU A 146 6.51 11.92 12.47
CA LEU A 146 5.67 10.99 13.24
C LEU A 146 4.48 10.53 12.42
N TYR A 147 3.82 11.37 11.64
CA TYR A 147 2.57 10.97 10.99
C TYR A 147 2.77 9.93 9.87
N ASP A 148 3.93 9.92 9.18
CA ASP A 148 4.20 8.99 8.08
C ASP A 148 4.59 7.59 8.59
N ASN A 149 5.44 7.51 9.62
CA ASN A 149 6.03 6.26 10.09
C ASN A 149 5.00 5.19 10.57
N PRO A 150 4.07 5.49 11.49
CA PRO A 150 3.00 4.58 11.90
C PRO A 150 2.06 4.20 10.75
N GLN A 151 1.82 5.11 9.80
CA GLN A 151 1.04 4.79 8.61
C GLN A 151 1.76 3.75 7.74
N LEU A 152 3.08 3.90 7.55
CA LEU A 152 3.89 2.91 6.83
C LEU A 152 3.82 1.53 7.49
N VAL A 153 3.77 1.42 8.82
CA VAL A 153 3.58 0.12 9.48
C VAL A 153 2.34 -0.59 8.95
N SER A 154 1.21 0.11 8.90
CA SER A 154 -0.05 -0.45 8.38
C SER A 154 0.06 -0.81 6.90
N THR A 155 0.60 0.10 6.09
CA THR A 155 0.80 -0.08 4.65
C THR A 155 1.66 -1.31 4.32
N TYR A 156 2.80 -1.48 5.02
CA TYR A 156 3.67 -2.63 4.82
C TYR A 156 2.99 -3.94 5.23
N LEU A 157 2.28 -3.97 6.35
CA LEU A 157 1.53 -5.15 6.79
C LEU A 157 0.42 -5.54 5.82
N ASP A 158 -0.32 -4.55 5.30
CA ASP A 158 -1.36 -4.77 4.30
C ASP A 158 -0.78 -5.24 2.96
N ALA A 159 0.37 -4.71 2.55
CA ALA A 159 1.08 -5.17 1.35
C ALA A 159 1.56 -6.62 1.48
N ILE A 160 2.15 -7.01 2.63
CA ILE A 160 2.55 -8.39 2.92
C ILE A 160 1.33 -9.32 2.86
N ALA A 161 0.21 -8.90 3.46
CA ALA A 161 -1.02 -9.69 3.44
C ALA A 161 -1.59 -9.83 2.01
N ALA A 162 -1.53 -8.78 1.20
CA ALA A 162 -1.99 -8.80 -0.18
C ALA A 162 -1.09 -9.68 -1.09
N ASP A 163 0.22 -9.65 -0.88
CA ASP A 163 1.20 -10.51 -1.58
C ASP A 163 0.98 -11.99 -1.22
N ALA A 164 0.79 -12.28 0.07
CA ALA A 164 0.47 -13.63 0.51
C ALA A 164 -0.88 -14.14 -0.06
N ALA A 165 -1.90 -13.27 -0.12
CA ALA A 165 -3.19 -13.60 -0.71
C ALA A 165 -3.12 -13.78 -2.23
N ALA A 166 -2.26 -13.03 -2.92
CA ALA A 166 -1.98 -13.18 -4.35
C ALA A 166 -1.42 -14.57 -4.69
N ALA A 167 -0.57 -15.10 -3.83
CA ALA A 167 0.04 -16.41 -4.00
C ALA A 167 -0.93 -17.56 -3.72
N ALA A 168 -2.08 -17.29 -3.09
CA ALA A 168 -3.13 -18.27 -2.85
C ALA A 168 -4.05 -18.39 -4.09
N PRO A 169 -4.53 -19.60 -4.44
CA PRO A 169 -5.50 -19.77 -5.52
C PRO A 169 -6.73 -18.88 -5.28
N LEU A 170 -7.18 -18.16 -6.30
CA LEU A 170 -8.40 -17.35 -6.21
C LEU A 170 -9.57 -18.24 -5.78
N PRO A 171 -10.42 -17.78 -4.82
CA PRO A 171 -11.65 -18.50 -4.52
C PRO A 171 -12.51 -18.56 -5.79
N ALA A 172 -13.06 -19.75 -6.08
CA ALA A 172 -13.93 -19.93 -7.23
C ALA A 172 -15.09 -18.91 -7.17
N PRO A 173 -15.51 -18.33 -8.31
CA PRO A 173 -16.60 -17.38 -8.32
C PRO A 173 -17.86 -18.03 -7.75
N ALA A 174 -18.58 -17.31 -6.90
CA ALA A 174 -19.83 -17.77 -6.30
C ALA A 174 -20.82 -18.14 -7.42
N GLY A 175 -21.07 -19.44 -7.62
CA GLY A 175 -21.97 -19.97 -8.64
C GLY A 175 -21.36 -20.92 -9.68
N ALA A 176 -20.07 -21.24 -9.62
CA ALA A 176 -19.50 -22.28 -10.49
C ALA A 176 -20.05 -23.68 -10.14
N PRO A 177 -20.54 -24.48 -11.11
CA PRO A 177 -21.00 -25.83 -10.82
C PRO A 177 -19.82 -26.69 -10.36
N ALA A 178 -20.02 -27.43 -9.27
CA ALA A 178 -19.03 -28.35 -8.73
C ALA A 178 -18.78 -29.48 -9.75
N GLY A 179 -17.65 -29.44 -10.49
CA GLY A 179 -17.20 -30.57 -11.30
C GLY A 179 -16.62 -30.29 -12.69
N ALA A 180 -16.08 -29.10 -13.00
CA ALA A 180 -15.33 -28.93 -14.26
C ALA A 180 -13.90 -29.53 -14.16
N PRO A 181 -13.43 -30.31 -15.15
CA PRO A 181 -12.10 -30.93 -15.10
C PRO A 181 -10.99 -29.88 -15.26
N HIS A 182 -9.98 -29.97 -14.38
CA HIS A 182 -8.77 -29.14 -14.44
C HIS A 182 -7.96 -29.44 -15.70
N ALA A 183 -7.93 -28.50 -16.65
CA ALA A 183 -7.09 -28.56 -17.84
C ALA A 183 -5.74 -27.84 -17.58
N GLY A 184 -4.65 -28.60 -17.63
CA GLY A 184 -3.31 -28.13 -18.00
C GLY A 184 -2.44 -27.49 -16.91
N ASP A 185 -1.59 -28.28 -16.27
CA ASP A 185 -0.38 -27.79 -15.58
C ASP A 185 0.62 -27.25 -16.63
N GLY A 186 0.66 -25.93 -16.79
CA GLY A 186 1.79 -25.21 -17.39
C GLY A 186 2.92 -25.02 -16.37
N PRO A 187 4.14 -24.67 -16.82
CA PRO A 187 5.32 -24.70 -15.95
C PRO A 187 5.20 -23.66 -14.85
N ARG A 188 5.07 -24.13 -13.61
CA ARG A 188 5.13 -23.31 -12.40
C ARG A 188 6.56 -22.81 -12.24
N GLY A 189 6.79 -21.53 -12.58
CA GLY A 189 8.03 -20.83 -12.27
C GLY A 189 8.30 -20.89 -10.77
N GLY A 190 9.41 -21.51 -10.40
CA GLY A 190 9.83 -21.69 -9.01
C GLY A 190 10.31 -20.40 -8.37
N GLY A 191 9.95 -20.21 -7.09
CA GLY A 191 10.42 -19.12 -6.24
C GLY A 191 9.78 -19.17 -4.86
N GLY A 192 10.43 -19.86 -3.91
CA GLY A 192 9.91 -20.24 -2.60
C GLY A 192 9.41 -19.10 -1.68
N GLY A 193 8.21 -19.31 -1.13
CA GLY A 193 7.48 -18.39 -0.27
C GLY A 193 7.98 -18.26 1.18
N SER A 194 9.25 -17.92 1.40
CA SER A 194 9.73 -17.50 2.73
C SER A 194 10.43 -16.13 2.74
N GLY A 195 11.13 -15.75 1.66
CA GLY A 195 11.80 -14.43 1.56
C GLY A 195 10.87 -13.26 1.21
N ALA A 196 9.66 -13.52 0.71
CA ALA A 196 8.76 -12.47 0.22
C ALA A 196 8.18 -11.57 1.32
N ALA A 197 8.22 -11.97 2.60
CA ALA A 197 7.76 -11.16 3.72
C ALA A 197 8.89 -10.52 4.55
N GLU A 198 10.14 -11.02 4.43
CA GLU A 198 11.25 -10.60 5.30
C GLU A 198 11.57 -9.12 5.16
N TRP A 199 11.56 -8.59 3.92
CA TRP A 199 11.84 -7.18 3.64
C TRP A 199 10.84 -6.24 4.33
N GLY A 200 9.57 -6.61 4.38
CA GLY A 200 8.54 -5.78 4.97
C GLY A 200 8.47 -5.93 6.49
N VAL A 201 8.72 -7.13 7.03
CA VAL A 201 8.81 -7.36 8.48
C VAL A 201 9.99 -6.59 9.07
N PHE A 202 11.13 -6.53 8.37
CA PHE A 202 12.28 -5.72 8.75
C PHE A 202 11.91 -4.23 8.88
N ALA A 203 11.30 -3.66 7.84
CA ALA A 203 10.87 -2.26 7.85
C ALA A 203 9.88 -1.97 8.98
N VAL A 204 8.85 -2.82 9.14
CA VAL A 204 7.85 -2.69 10.21
C VAL A 204 8.50 -2.71 11.60
N ARG A 205 9.39 -3.66 11.86
CA ARG A 205 10.08 -3.76 13.16
C ARG A 205 10.90 -2.51 13.45
N GLY A 206 11.75 -2.08 12.51
CA GLY A 206 12.59 -0.92 12.75
C GLY A 206 11.79 0.38 12.91
N VAL A 207 10.63 0.52 12.23
CA VAL A 207 9.72 1.65 12.48
C VAL A 207 9.13 1.58 13.89
N LEU A 208 8.65 0.42 14.33
CA LEU A 208 8.10 0.26 15.69
C LEU A 208 9.16 0.52 16.77
N ASP A 209 10.38 -0.01 16.57
CA ASP A 209 11.49 0.21 17.49
C ASP A 209 11.85 1.70 17.57
N TYR A 210 11.93 2.39 16.43
CA TYR A 210 12.11 3.84 16.37
C TYR A 210 11.01 4.60 17.13
N LEU A 211 9.74 4.29 16.87
CA LEU A 211 8.61 4.97 17.51
C LEU A 211 8.63 4.78 19.04
N LEU A 212 8.89 3.56 19.50
CA LEU A 212 8.89 3.24 20.93
C LEU A 212 10.12 3.79 21.67
N ARG A 213 11.27 3.86 20.99
CA ARG A 213 12.53 4.35 21.56
C ARG A 213 12.61 5.88 21.57
N ASP A 214 12.29 6.51 20.44
CA ASP A 214 12.58 7.93 20.22
C ASP A 214 11.32 8.81 20.30
N MET A 215 10.16 8.28 19.90
CA MET A 215 8.94 9.10 19.79
C MET A 215 8.00 8.97 20.98
N ARG A 216 8.21 8.00 21.86
CA ARG A 216 7.35 7.76 23.02
C ARG A 216 7.68 8.76 24.13
N HIS A 217 6.69 9.53 24.54
CA HIS A 217 6.85 10.44 25.68
C HIS A 217 6.91 9.62 27.00
N PRO A 218 7.78 9.98 27.97
CA PRO A 218 7.96 9.20 29.20
C PRO A 218 6.68 9.02 30.03
N GLN A 219 5.75 9.96 29.94
CA GLN A 219 4.46 9.93 30.64
C GLN A 219 3.34 9.23 29.84
N GLY A 220 3.67 8.65 28.68
CA GLY A 220 2.71 8.07 27.73
C GLY A 220 2.41 9.00 26.55
N GLY A 221 1.88 8.42 25.46
CA GLY A 221 1.66 9.12 24.18
C GLY A 221 2.91 9.18 23.30
N PHE A 222 2.79 9.89 22.17
CA PHE A 222 3.88 10.10 21.20
C PHE A 222 4.06 11.59 20.89
N PHE A 223 5.30 12.01 20.61
CA PHE A 223 5.61 13.39 20.19
C PHE A 223 5.06 13.71 18.79
N SER A 224 4.40 14.85 18.60
CA SER A 224 3.70 15.21 17.34
C SER A 224 4.59 15.67 16.17
N ALA A 225 5.92 15.47 16.25
CA ALA A 225 7.02 16.10 15.48
C ALA A 225 7.62 17.35 16.15
N GLU A 226 8.96 17.45 16.12
CA GLU A 226 9.74 18.68 16.32
C GLU A 226 10.06 19.31 14.96
#